data_AF-A0A4Q3XS36-F1
#
_entry.id   AF-A0A4Q3XS36-F1
#
_cell.length_a   1.000
_cell.length_b   1.000
_cell.length_c   1.000
_cell.angle_alpha   90.00
_cell.angle_beta   90.00
_cell.angle_gamma   90.00
#
_symmetry.space_group_name_H-M   'P 1'
#
loop_
_entity.id
_entity.type
_entity.pdbx_description
1 polymer ?
#
loop_
_entity_poly.entity_id
_entity_poly.type
_entity_poly.pdbx_seq_one_letter_code
_entity_poly.pdbx_strand_id
1 'polypeptide(L)'
;VSTFQRKQIRNWPVIVELLRSNPTVTAISPQISGSAFLVRSEAVSPVSIIGVEPQGIDAISQITPKVIDGDADLGANGLLIGVRMAEELGLSAGQSVLLRTDRGVERQLTVKGVFRTGLQSLDERVAFLSLQAARPLFTLPEGVTNIEVKLANPATARATARFLADATGLRATPWQEKNLSLEDALKAQAQTGTLIQVFSLISIIIGVASVLVLSAYRRRSEVGIMRAFGVPSSFILWVFLLQGLLIGLSGALIGCASGYGLCVWLQGLTKPDGTSALPIAPEQGGYVAALVLTTLGAMVASILPARSASRLDPLEAIQQ
;
A
#
# COMPACT_ATOMS: atom_id res chain seq x y z
N VAL A 1 -31.93 25.20 -21.86
CA VAL A 1 -31.65 24.08 -22.79
C VAL A 1 -30.15 23.94 -22.91
N SER A 2 -29.63 22.75 -22.59
CA SER A 2 -28.28 22.19 -22.87
C SER A 2 -27.04 23.07 -22.58
N THR A 3 -26.01 22.62 -21.87
CA THR A 3 -25.25 21.41 -22.21
C THR A 3 -24.27 21.15 -21.07
N PHE A 4 -24.39 20.05 -20.33
CA PHE A 4 -23.28 19.50 -19.56
C PHE A 4 -22.23 19.00 -20.56
N GLN A 5 -21.44 19.89 -21.17
CA GLN A 5 -20.31 19.48 -22.00
C GLN A 5 -19.30 18.78 -21.08
N ARG A 6 -19.11 17.47 -21.28
CA ARG A 6 -18.00 16.76 -20.67
C ARG A 6 -16.73 17.44 -21.15
N LYS A 7 -15.85 17.84 -20.22
CA LYS A 7 -14.54 18.39 -20.57
C LYS A 7 -13.81 17.33 -21.37
N GLN A 8 -13.54 17.66 -22.63
CA GLN A 8 -12.90 16.76 -23.59
C GLN A 8 -11.47 17.25 -23.82
N ILE A 9 -10.53 16.31 -23.80
CA ILE A 9 -9.14 16.55 -24.15
C ILE A 9 -8.99 16.25 -25.64
N ARG A 10 -9.02 17.30 -26.48
CA ARG A 10 -8.90 17.16 -27.94
C ARG A 10 -7.46 16.89 -28.37
N ASN A 11 -6.50 17.61 -27.79
CA ASN A 11 -5.06 17.48 -28.11
C ASN A 11 -4.38 16.33 -27.35
N TRP A 12 -5.11 15.26 -27.04
CA TRP A 12 -4.59 14.14 -26.27
C TRP A 12 -3.39 13.43 -26.90
N PRO A 13 -3.24 13.30 -28.24
CA PRO A 13 -2.09 12.58 -28.81
C PRO A 13 -0.76 13.28 -28.50
N VAL A 14 -0.74 14.61 -28.58
CA VAL A 14 0.44 15.43 -28.25
C VAL A 14 0.79 15.31 -26.77
N ILE A 15 -0.23 15.29 -25.90
CA ILE A 15 -0.03 15.14 -24.45
C ILE A 15 0.50 13.75 -24.12
N VAL A 16 -0.01 12.69 -24.76
CA VAL A 16 0.47 11.32 -24.56
C VAL A 16 1.95 11.21 -24.94
N GLU A 17 2.37 11.84 -26.04
CA GLU A 17 3.77 11.79 -26.45
C GLU A 17 4.68 12.56 -25.49
N LEU A 18 4.24 13.73 -25.01
CA LEU A 18 4.93 14.47 -23.96
C LEU A 18 5.06 13.63 -22.67
N LEU A 19 4.00 12.92 -22.27
CA LEU A 19 4.00 12.07 -21.08
C LEU A 19 4.92 10.85 -21.24
N ARG A 20 4.99 10.27 -22.44
CA ARG A 20 5.84 9.12 -22.74
C ARG A 20 7.33 9.46 -22.65
N SER A 21 7.70 10.72 -22.90
CA SER A 21 9.08 11.19 -22.75
C SER A 21 9.56 11.26 -21.29
N ASN A 22 8.64 11.19 -20.31
CA ASN A 22 8.99 11.30 -18.90
C ASN A 22 9.36 9.91 -18.31
N PRO A 23 10.59 9.72 -17.79
CA PRO A 23 11.04 8.41 -17.28
C PRO A 23 10.28 7.93 -16.04
N THR A 24 9.51 8.81 -15.38
CA THR A 24 8.70 8.44 -14.21
C THR A 24 7.41 7.70 -14.60
N VAL A 25 7.00 7.81 -15.87
CA VAL A 25 5.76 7.24 -16.39
C VAL A 25 6.01 5.84 -16.96
N THR A 26 5.32 4.84 -16.42
CA THR A 26 5.45 3.45 -16.85
C THR A 26 4.37 3.05 -17.86
N ALA A 27 3.18 3.64 -17.76
CA ALA A 27 2.09 3.39 -18.71
C ALA A 27 1.16 4.59 -18.82
N ILE A 28 0.51 4.73 -19.98
CA ILE A 28 -0.46 5.78 -20.28
C ILE A 28 -1.64 5.13 -20.98
N SER A 29 -2.87 5.46 -20.57
CA SER A 29 -4.09 4.98 -21.19
C SER A 29 -5.07 6.14 -21.39
N PRO A 30 -5.32 6.55 -22.63
CA PRO A 30 -6.40 7.47 -22.96
C PRO A 30 -7.76 6.78 -22.76
N GLN A 31 -8.69 7.45 -22.09
CA GLN A 31 -9.97 6.83 -21.71
C GLN A 31 -11.18 7.73 -21.96
N ILE A 32 -12.28 7.10 -22.36
CA ILE A 32 -13.61 7.73 -22.34
C ILE A 32 -14.38 7.15 -21.16
N SER A 33 -14.53 7.94 -20.10
CA SER A 33 -15.33 7.55 -18.93
C SER A 33 -16.73 8.17 -18.98
N GLY A 34 -17.73 7.44 -18.49
CA GLY A 34 -19.08 7.95 -18.32
C GLY A 34 -19.97 7.03 -17.49
N SER A 35 -21.06 7.57 -16.96
CA SER A 35 -22.07 6.79 -16.25
C SER A 35 -23.10 6.22 -17.22
N ALA A 36 -23.50 4.97 -16.97
CA ALA A 36 -24.55 4.28 -17.70
C ALA A 36 -25.31 3.32 -16.77
N PHE A 37 -26.32 2.66 -17.31
CA PHE A 37 -27.05 1.58 -16.67
C PHE A 37 -26.98 0.36 -17.58
N LEU A 38 -26.68 -0.80 -16.99
CA LEU A 38 -26.91 -2.08 -17.66
C LEU A 38 -28.32 -2.54 -17.34
N VAL A 39 -29.07 -2.84 -18.39
CA VAL A 39 -30.46 -3.25 -18.32
C VAL A 39 -30.59 -4.64 -18.92
N ARG A 40 -31.17 -5.56 -18.15
CA ARG A 40 -31.53 -6.89 -18.62
C ARG A 40 -32.90 -7.27 -18.07
N SER A 41 -33.88 -7.39 -18.96
CA SER A 41 -35.29 -7.62 -18.58
C SER A 41 -35.75 -6.56 -17.58
N GLU A 42 -36.05 -6.92 -16.33
CA GLU A 42 -36.45 -5.99 -15.26
C GLU A 42 -35.28 -5.54 -14.37
N ALA A 43 -34.10 -6.16 -14.48
CA ALA A 43 -32.95 -5.83 -13.67
C ALA A 43 -32.17 -4.65 -14.28
N VAL A 44 -31.88 -3.65 -13.44
CA VAL A 44 -31.14 -2.44 -13.82
C VAL A 44 -30.01 -2.24 -12.82
N SER A 45 -28.76 -2.25 -13.29
CA SER A 45 -27.58 -2.00 -12.45
C SER A 45 -26.83 -0.75 -12.93
N PRO A 46 -26.56 0.24 -12.06
CA PRO A 46 -25.78 1.42 -12.40
C PRO A 46 -24.30 1.07 -12.58
N VAL A 47 -23.70 1.55 -13.66
CA VAL A 47 -22.31 1.23 -14.02
C VAL A 47 -21.52 2.47 -14.44
N SER A 48 -20.27 2.52 -14.03
CA SER A 48 -19.24 3.41 -14.56
C SER A 48 -18.54 2.70 -15.72
N ILE A 49 -18.72 3.24 -16.91
CA ILE A 49 -18.13 2.72 -18.13
C ILE A 49 -16.78 3.36 -18.36
N ILE A 50 -15.79 2.54 -18.66
CA ILE A 50 -14.44 2.97 -19.03
C ILE A 50 -14.13 2.43 -20.43
N GLY A 51 -14.17 3.33 -21.40
CA GLY A 51 -13.77 3.08 -22.79
C GLY A 51 -12.25 3.16 -22.93
N VAL A 52 -11.62 2.07 -23.34
CA VAL A 52 -10.16 1.92 -23.35
C VAL A 52 -9.70 1.15 -24.58
N GLU A 53 -8.45 1.36 -24.98
CA GLU A 53 -7.82 0.47 -25.97
C GLU A 53 -7.48 -0.87 -25.31
N PRO A 54 -7.56 -2.01 -26.04
CA PRO A 54 -7.27 -3.33 -25.48
C PRO A 54 -5.92 -3.41 -24.76
N GLN A 55 -4.88 -2.78 -25.31
CA GLN A 55 -3.54 -2.72 -24.71
C GLN A 55 -3.49 -1.83 -23.45
N GLY A 56 -4.38 -0.84 -23.34
CA GLY A 56 -4.44 0.09 -22.23
C GLY A 56 -5.04 -0.49 -20.96
N ILE A 57 -5.83 -1.56 -21.07
CA ILE A 57 -6.44 -2.28 -19.93
C ILE A 57 -5.34 -2.92 -19.07
N ASP A 58 -4.44 -3.66 -19.72
CA ASP A 58 -3.41 -4.42 -19.02
C ASP A 58 -2.27 -3.55 -18.53
N ALA A 59 -1.94 -2.50 -19.29
CA ALA A 59 -0.88 -1.57 -18.92
C ALA A 59 -1.17 -0.88 -17.56
N ILE A 60 -2.44 -0.55 -17.29
CA ILE A 60 -2.82 0.14 -16.05
C ILE A 60 -3.33 -0.84 -14.99
N SER A 61 -4.36 -1.61 -15.31
CA SER A 61 -5.19 -2.31 -14.32
C SER A 61 -5.00 -3.83 -14.29
N GLN A 62 -4.24 -4.40 -15.23
CA GLN A 62 -3.98 -5.85 -15.33
C GLN A 62 -5.27 -6.68 -15.18
N ILE A 63 -6.31 -6.33 -15.95
CA ILE A 63 -7.63 -6.96 -15.84
C ILE A 63 -7.67 -8.28 -16.62
N THR A 64 -6.96 -8.42 -17.74
CA THR A 64 -6.91 -9.66 -18.53
C THR A 64 -6.56 -10.90 -17.71
N PRO A 65 -5.52 -10.91 -16.84
CA PRO A 65 -5.22 -12.09 -16.02
C PRO A 65 -6.24 -12.35 -14.91
N LYS A 66 -7.22 -11.46 -14.71
CA LYS A 66 -8.26 -11.55 -13.68
C LYS A 66 -9.65 -11.87 -14.26
N VAL A 67 -9.72 -12.17 -15.56
CA VAL A 67 -10.94 -12.68 -16.20
C VAL A 67 -11.15 -14.13 -15.76
N ILE A 68 -12.31 -14.41 -15.18
CA ILE A 68 -12.69 -15.73 -14.64
C ILE A 68 -13.61 -16.51 -15.57
N ASP A 69 -14.30 -15.81 -16.47
CA ASP A 69 -15.24 -16.38 -17.44
C ASP A 69 -15.14 -15.57 -18.75
N GLY A 70 -15.05 -16.24 -19.90
CA GLY A 70 -14.92 -15.61 -21.22
C GLY A 70 -13.51 -15.15 -21.61
N ASP A 71 -13.44 -14.11 -22.45
CA ASP A 71 -12.21 -13.55 -23.03
C ASP A 71 -12.11 -12.05 -22.73
N ALA A 72 -10.88 -11.55 -22.59
CA ALA A 72 -10.56 -10.13 -22.43
C ALA A 72 -10.64 -9.34 -23.74
N ASP A 73 -10.72 -10.00 -24.90
CA ASP A 73 -10.89 -9.31 -26.17
C ASP A 73 -12.28 -8.66 -26.30
N LEU A 74 -12.28 -7.33 -26.18
CA LEU A 74 -13.46 -6.49 -26.28
C LEU A 74 -13.98 -6.36 -27.72
N GLY A 75 -13.16 -6.51 -28.75
CA GLY A 75 -13.57 -6.22 -30.14
C GLY A 75 -14.36 -4.90 -30.30
N ALA A 76 -15.33 -4.89 -31.23
CA ALA A 76 -16.13 -3.69 -31.54
C ALA A 76 -17.36 -3.45 -30.65
N ASN A 77 -17.92 -4.50 -30.03
CA ASN A 77 -19.16 -4.45 -29.22
C ASN A 77 -19.06 -5.27 -27.92
N GLY A 78 -17.86 -5.67 -27.52
CA GLY A 78 -17.64 -6.43 -26.31
C GLY A 78 -17.64 -5.54 -25.07
N LEU A 79 -18.11 -6.14 -23.98
CA LEU A 79 -18.18 -5.56 -22.66
C LEU A 79 -17.54 -6.53 -21.67
N LEU A 80 -16.64 -6.03 -20.84
CA LEU A 80 -16.11 -6.73 -19.68
C LEU A 80 -16.81 -6.18 -18.44
N ILE A 81 -17.38 -7.06 -17.63
CA ILE A 81 -18.11 -6.70 -16.41
C ILE A 81 -17.48 -7.37 -15.18
N GLY A 82 -17.66 -6.76 -14.01
CA GLY A 82 -17.22 -7.36 -12.76
C GLY A 82 -18.12 -8.53 -12.33
N VAL A 83 -17.56 -9.46 -11.57
CA VAL A 83 -18.26 -10.69 -11.12
C VAL A 83 -19.54 -10.40 -10.33
N ARG A 84 -19.54 -9.39 -9.47
CA ARG A 84 -20.72 -9.05 -8.66
C ARG A 84 -21.86 -8.48 -9.50
N MET A 85 -21.52 -7.63 -10.46
CA MET A 85 -22.48 -7.10 -11.43
C MET A 85 -23.05 -8.20 -12.33
N ALA A 86 -22.20 -9.16 -12.73
CA ALA A 86 -22.64 -10.33 -13.48
C ALA A 86 -23.62 -11.18 -12.67
N GLU A 87 -23.33 -11.46 -11.40
CA GLU A 87 -24.22 -12.17 -10.47
C GLU A 87 -25.57 -11.46 -10.30
N GLU A 88 -25.56 -10.13 -10.07
CA GLU A 88 -26.77 -9.32 -9.87
C GLU A 88 -27.68 -9.30 -11.11
N LEU A 89 -27.10 -9.25 -12.31
CA LEU A 89 -27.84 -9.25 -13.58
C LEU A 89 -28.05 -10.66 -14.17
N GLY A 90 -27.57 -11.70 -13.48
CA GLY A 90 -27.56 -13.09 -13.93
C GLY A 90 -26.79 -13.32 -15.24
N LEU A 91 -25.84 -12.45 -15.58
CA LEU A 91 -25.10 -12.43 -16.84
C LEU A 91 -23.90 -13.39 -16.82
N SER A 92 -23.59 -13.97 -17.98
CA SER A 92 -22.39 -14.77 -18.21
C SER A 92 -21.73 -14.38 -19.53
N ALA A 93 -20.49 -14.82 -19.76
CA ALA A 93 -19.82 -14.58 -21.03
C ALA A 93 -20.65 -15.10 -22.23
N GLY A 94 -20.68 -14.33 -23.32
CA GLY A 94 -21.46 -14.58 -24.53
C GLY A 94 -22.88 -14.01 -24.51
N GLN A 95 -23.40 -13.57 -23.35
CA GLN A 95 -24.76 -13.02 -23.26
C GLN A 95 -24.81 -11.55 -23.66
N SER A 96 -25.97 -11.09 -24.13
CA SER A 96 -26.18 -9.69 -24.52
C SER A 96 -26.88 -8.91 -23.41
N VAL A 97 -26.49 -7.65 -23.26
CA VAL A 97 -27.04 -6.70 -22.29
C VAL A 97 -27.30 -5.35 -22.96
N LEU A 98 -28.36 -4.66 -22.54
CA LEU A 98 -28.65 -3.31 -23.01
C LEU A 98 -27.90 -2.31 -22.14
N LEU A 99 -27.05 -1.50 -22.75
CA LEU A 99 -26.40 -0.38 -22.08
C LEU A 99 -27.18 0.90 -22.40
N ARG A 100 -27.61 1.60 -21.36
CA ARG A 100 -28.29 2.91 -21.44
C ARG A 100 -27.43 3.97 -20.76
N THR A 101 -26.95 4.94 -21.52
CA THR A 101 -26.15 6.06 -20.97
C THR A 101 -27.03 7.07 -20.22
N ASP A 102 -26.38 7.91 -19.41
CA ASP A 102 -26.98 9.08 -18.76
C ASP A 102 -27.68 10.06 -19.72
N ARG A 103 -27.33 10.04 -21.01
CA ARG A 103 -27.92 10.87 -22.07
C ARG A 103 -28.99 10.16 -22.89
N GLY A 104 -29.41 8.96 -22.49
CA GLY A 104 -30.44 8.19 -23.17
C GLY A 104 -30.00 7.48 -24.45
N VAL A 105 -28.70 7.46 -24.75
CA VAL A 105 -28.18 6.61 -25.83
C VAL A 105 -28.21 5.16 -25.36
N GLU A 106 -28.92 4.32 -26.10
CA GLU A 106 -29.04 2.88 -25.85
C GLU A 106 -28.26 2.08 -26.88
N ARG A 107 -27.56 1.04 -26.44
CA ARG A 107 -26.86 0.11 -27.32
C ARG A 107 -26.81 -1.27 -26.72
N GLN A 108 -27.10 -2.27 -27.54
CA GLN A 108 -26.91 -3.67 -27.14
C GLN A 108 -25.43 -4.04 -27.28
N LEU A 109 -24.86 -4.58 -26.21
CA LEU A 109 -23.48 -5.05 -26.14
C LEU A 109 -23.46 -6.52 -25.74
N THR A 110 -22.36 -7.20 -26.07
CA THR A 110 -22.15 -8.60 -25.70
C THR A 110 -21.13 -8.65 -24.56
N VAL A 111 -21.49 -9.31 -23.46
CA VAL A 111 -20.55 -9.60 -22.37
C VAL A 111 -19.52 -10.58 -22.90
N LYS A 112 -18.28 -10.13 -23.09
CA LYS A 112 -17.19 -10.96 -23.61
C LYS A 112 -16.46 -11.71 -22.51
N GLY A 113 -16.42 -11.13 -21.32
CA GLY A 113 -15.87 -11.77 -20.15
C GLY A 113 -16.28 -11.10 -18.85
N VAL A 114 -16.04 -11.84 -17.77
CA VAL A 114 -16.32 -11.44 -16.40
C VAL A 114 -15.01 -11.42 -15.63
N PHE A 115 -14.69 -10.30 -14.98
CA PHE A 115 -13.46 -10.15 -14.21
C PHE A 115 -13.71 -10.10 -12.69
N ARG A 116 -12.71 -10.49 -11.91
CA ARG A 116 -12.71 -10.38 -10.44
C ARG A 116 -11.47 -9.65 -9.96
N THR A 117 -11.63 -8.41 -9.47
CA THR A 117 -10.52 -7.63 -8.92
C THR A 117 -10.24 -7.94 -7.46
N GLY A 118 -11.23 -8.50 -6.74
CA GLY A 118 -11.17 -8.70 -5.29
C GLY A 118 -11.56 -7.46 -4.48
N LEU A 119 -11.80 -6.33 -5.15
CA LEU A 119 -12.34 -5.11 -4.57
C LEU A 119 -13.83 -5.02 -4.95
N GLN A 120 -14.70 -5.25 -3.96
CA GLN A 120 -16.14 -5.31 -4.16
C GLN A 120 -16.70 -4.07 -4.86
N SER A 121 -16.21 -2.87 -4.51
CA SER A 121 -16.67 -1.62 -5.11
C SER A 121 -16.35 -1.49 -6.61
N LEU A 122 -15.30 -2.14 -7.10
CA LEU A 122 -14.97 -2.18 -8.53
C LEU A 122 -15.75 -3.28 -9.25
N ASP A 123 -15.84 -4.46 -8.63
CA ASP A 123 -16.52 -5.63 -9.19
C ASP A 123 -18.05 -5.41 -9.33
N GLU A 124 -18.63 -4.48 -8.58
CA GLU A 124 -20.05 -4.10 -8.65
C GLU A 124 -20.35 -2.95 -9.61
N ARG A 125 -19.39 -2.05 -9.89
CA ARG A 125 -19.70 -0.73 -10.48
C ARG A 125 -18.90 -0.36 -11.71
N VAL A 126 -17.94 -1.17 -12.13
CA VAL A 126 -17.07 -0.84 -13.27
C VAL A 126 -17.27 -1.84 -14.40
N ALA A 127 -17.40 -1.34 -15.63
CA ALA A 127 -17.33 -2.15 -16.84
C ALA A 127 -16.43 -1.51 -17.89
N PHE A 128 -15.71 -2.35 -18.63
CA PHE A 128 -14.80 -1.92 -19.69
C PHE A 128 -15.37 -2.24 -21.06
N LEU A 129 -15.17 -1.33 -22.00
CA LEU A 129 -15.49 -1.52 -23.41
C LEU A 129 -14.46 -0.85 -24.30
N SER A 130 -14.43 -1.19 -25.58
CA SER A 130 -13.41 -0.65 -26.47
C SER A 130 -13.60 0.85 -26.67
N LEU A 131 -12.49 1.59 -26.79
CA LEU A 131 -12.53 3.03 -27.03
C LEU A 131 -13.43 3.37 -28.24
N GLN A 132 -13.41 2.54 -29.28
CA GLN A 132 -14.26 2.67 -30.46
C GLN A 132 -15.76 2.54 -30.14
N ALA A 133 -16.15 1.57 -29.30
CA ALA A 133 -17.53 1.41 -28.84
C ALA A 133 -18.00 2.57 -27.95
N ALA A 134 -17.09 3.16 -27.16
CA ALA A 134 -17.38 4.25 -26.22
C ALA A 134 -17.73 5.58 -26.91
N ARG A 135 -17.09 5.88 -28.05
CA ARG A 135 -17.25 7.16 -28.77
C ARG A 135 -18.71 7.50 -29.10
N PRO A 136 -19.47 6.64 -29.81
CA PRO A 136 -20.86 6.94 -30.14
C PRO A 136 -21.77 6.95 -28.90
N LEU A 137 -21.48 6.12 -27.89
CA LEU A 137 -22.25 6.09 -26.64
C LEU A 137 -22.21 7.41 -25.89
N PHE A 138 -21.04 8.06 -25.85
CA PHE A 138 -20.85 9.29 -25.08
C PHE A 138 -20.78 10.56 -25.93
N THR A 139 -21.14 10.45 -27.21
CA THR A 139 -21.15 11.58 -28.16
C THR A 139 -19.78 12.29 -28.23
N LEU A 140 -18.71 11.49 -28.24
CA LEU A 140 -17.32 11.95 -28.27
C LEU A 140 -16.63 11.39 -29.52
N PRO A 141 -16.92 11.94 -30.73
CA PRO A 141 -16.33 11.45 -31.98
C PRO A 141 -14.80 11.60 -31.98
N GLU A 142 -14.30 12.70 -31.43
CA GLU A 142 -12.86 12.94 -31.25
C GLU A 142 -12.51 13.03 -29.76
N GLY A 143 -11.23 13.16 -29.41
CA GLY A 143 -10.78 13.38 -28.05
C GLY A 143 -11.03 12.22 -27.07
N VAL A 144 -10.67 12.48 -25.81
CA VAL A 144 -10.88 11.57 -24.67
C VAL A 144 -11.37 12.37 -23.45
N THR A 145 -12.01 11.70 -22.49
CA THR A 145 -12.47 12.35 -21.25
C THR A 145 -11.31 12.50 -20.27
N ASN A 146 -10.54 11.42 -20.10
CA ASN A 146 -9.44 11.33 -19.15
C ASN A 146 -8.21 10.68 -19.80
N ILE A 147 -7.04 10.96 -19.25
CA ILE A 147 -5.80 10.25 -19.55
C ILE A 147 -5.30 9.69 -18.22
N GLU A 148 -5.30 8.37 -18.07
CA GLU A 148 -4.72 7.73 -16.90
C GLU A 148 -3.22 7.49 -17.11
N VAL A 149 -2.45 7.81 -16.08
CA VAL A 149 -0.99 7.75 -16.11
C VAL A 149 -0.52 6.92 -14.93
N LYS A 150 0.19 5.83 -15.22
CA LYS A 150 0.80 4.95 -14.24
C LYS A 150 2.24 5.38 -14.01
N LEU A 151 2.59 5.59 -12.74
CA LEU A 151 3.93 5.98 -12.33
C LEU A 151 4.69 4.78 -11.78
N ALA A 152 6.01 4.79 -11.95
CA ALA A 152 6.88 3.78 -11.36
C ALA A 152 6.83 3.82 -9.82
N ASN A 153 6.72 5.02 -9.25
CA ASN A 153 6.59 5.22 -7.81
C ASN A 153 5.24 5.90 -7.48
N PRO A 154 4.31 5.21 -6.80
CA PRO A 154 3.03 5.80 -6.39
C PRO A 154 3.14 7.01 -5.46
N ALA A 155 4.26 7.14 -4.72
CA ALA A 155 4.48 8.23 -3.77
C ALA A 155 4.74 9.58 -4.46
N THR A 156 5.29 9.57 -5.69
CA THR A 156 5.59 10.82 -6.43
C THR A 156 4.36 11.41 -7.12
N ALA A 157 3.21 10.72 -7.08
CA ALA A 157 1.99 11.10 -7.81
C ALA A 157 1.53 12.54 -7.56
N ARG A 158 1.62 13.05 -6.32
CA ARG A 158 1.21 14.43 -5.99
C ARG A 158 2.15 15.47 -6.61
N ALA A 159 3.46 15.22 -6.62
CA ALA A 159 4.45 16.09 -7.25
C ALA A 159 4.32 16.07 -8.78
N THR A 160 4.18 14.87 -9.36
CA THR A 160 3.98 14.69 -10.80
C THR A 160 2.67 15.32 -11.26
N ALA A 161 1.57 15.18 -10.51
CA ALA A 161 0.30 15.81 -10.86
C ALA A 161 0.42 17.35 -10.93
N ARG A 162 1.10 17.98 -9.97
CA ARG A 162 1.34 19.45 -10.01
C ARG A 162 2.13 19.84 -11.25
N PHE A 163 3.26 19.17 -11.50
CA PHE A 163 4.08 19.41 -12.69
C PHE A 163 3.29 19.27 -13.99
N LEU A 164 2.47 18.21 -14.12
CA LEU A 164 1.64 17.99 -15.29
C LEU A 164 0.53 19.03 -15.43
N ALA A 165 -0.06 19.48 -14.32
CA ALA A 165 -1.06 20.54 -14.34
C ALA A 165 -0.46 21.86 -14.84
N ASP A 166 0.74 22.21 -14.37
CA ASP A 166 1.45 23.42 -14.79
C ASP A 166 1.90 23.34 -16.26
N ALA A 167 2.41 22.18 -16.70
CA ALA A 167 2.92 21.99 -18.06
C ALA A 167 1.83 21.88 -19.13
N THR A 168 0.68 21.28 -18.81
CA THR A 168 -0.38 21.01 -19.79
C THR A 168 -1.57 21.95 -19.69
N GLY A 169 -1.69 22.70 -18.60
CA GLY A 169 -2.89 23.49 -18.27
C GLY A 169 -4.12 22.63 -17.97
N LEU A 170 -3.97 21.30 -17.88
CA LEU A 170 -5.05 20.38 -17.56
C LEU A 170 -5.12 20.10 -16.06
N ARG A 171 -6.31 19.69 -15.59
CA ARG A 171 -6.47 19.25 -14.20
C ARG A 171 -5.90 17.83 -14.05
N ALA A 172 -4.71 17.71 -13.50
CA ALA A 172 -4.16 16.43 -13.06
C ALA A 172 -4.60 16.13 -11.62
N THR A 173 -5.19 14.96 -11.39
CA THR A 173 -5.63 14.52 -10.06
C THR A 173 -4.82 13.30 -9.63
N PRO A 174 -4.05 13.37 -8.53
CA PRO A 174 -3.32 12.23 -8.03
C PRO A 174 -4.27 11.18 -7.44
N TRP A 175 -3.86 9.92 -7.40
CA TRP A 175 -4.71 8.82 -6.90
C TRP A 175 -5.12 9.02 -5.45
N GLN A 176 -4.27 9.67 -4.66
CA GLN A 176 -4.52 10.06 -3.28
C GLN A 176 -5.78 10.92 -3.12
N GLU A 177 -5.99 11.89 -4.02
CA GLU A 177 -7.17 12.78 -3.97
C GLU A 177 -8.43 12.09 -4.47
N LYS A 178 -8.32 11.12 -5.40
CA LYS A 178 -9.48 10.34 -5.86
C LYS A 178 -10.01 9.40 -4.80
N ASN A 179 -9.13 8.87 -3.95
CA ASN A 179 -9.47 7.91 -2.91
C ASN A 179 -9.00 8.39 -1.54
N LEU A 180 -9.53 9.52 -1.08
CA LEU A 180 -9.19 10.10 0.24
C LEU A 180 -9.40 9.10 1.37
N SER A 181 -10.46 8.28 1.32
CA SER A 181 -10.70 7.22 2.31
C SER A 181 -9.60 6.15 2.34
N LEU A 182 -9.05 5.77 1.18
CA LEU A 182 -7.91 4.85 1.11
C LEU A 182 -6.63 5.53 1.59
N GLU A 183 -6.39 6.79 1.22
CA GLU A 183 -5.23 7.55 1.71
C GLU A 183 -5.27 7.69 3.24
N ASP A 184 -6.41 8.07 3.80
CA ASP A 184 -6.61 8.21 5.25
C ASP A 184 -6.48 6.87 5.96
N ALA A 185 -7.04 5.79 5.41
CA ALA A 185 -6.87 4.45 5.96
C ALA A 185 -5.39 4.01 5.95
N LEU A 186 -4.66 4.22 4.85
CA LEU A 186 -3.24 3.87 4.76
C LEU A 186 -2.38 4.69 5.72
N LYS A 187 -2.66 6.00 5.85
CA LYS A 187 -1.97 6.86 6.82
C LYS A 187 -2.27 6.45 8.25
N ALA A 188 -3.55 6.20 8.59
CA ALA A 188 -3.95 5.76 9.92
C ALA A 188 -3.30 4.41 10.27
N GLN A 189 -3.21 3.49 9.31
CA GLN A 189 -2.51 2.22 9.48
C GLN A 189 -1.02 2.42 9.74
N ALA A 190 -0.34 3.26 8.96
CA ALA A 190 1.08 3.57 9.15
C ALA A 190 1.35 4.27 10.50
N GLN A 191 0.49 5.19 10.90
CA GLN A 191 0.58 5.87 12.20
C GLN A 191 0.36 4.90 13.37
N THR A 192 -0.65 4.04 13.28
CA THR A 192 -0.91 3.01 14.30
C THR A 192 0.27 2.04 14.42
N GLY A 193 0.84 1.62 13.30
CA GLY A 193 2.05 0.79 13.29
C GLY A 193 3.24 1.48 13.96
N THR A 194 3.44 2.77 13.68
CA THR A 194 4.50 3.58 14.31
C THR A 194 4.30 3.69 15.83
N LEU A 195 3.05 3.92 16.28
CA LEU A 195 2.73 3.97 17.71
C LEU A 195 3.07 2.65 18.41
N ILE A 196 2.64 1.52 17.85
CA ILE A 196 2.94 0.19 18.40
C ILE A 196 4.46 -0.03 18.48
N GLN A 197 5.20 0.36 17.44
CA GLN A 197 6.66 0.25 17.42
C GLN A 197 7.32 1.09 18.53
N VAL A 198 6.85 2.32 18.77
CA VAL A 198 7.36 3.19 19.84
C VAL A 198 7.06 2.60 21.22
N PHE A 199 5.83 2.13 21.46
CA PHE A 199 5.47 1.49 22.74
C PHE A 199 6.26 0.21 22.99
N SER A 200 6.47 -0.61 21.96
CA SER A 200 7.32 -1.80 22.05
C SER A 200 8.76 -1.44 22.42
N LEU A 201 9.33 -0.41 21.79
CA LEU A 201 10.68 0.07 22.10
C LEU A 201 10.81 0.54 23.55
N ILE A 202 9.83 1.30 24.05
CA ILE A 202 9.80 1.74 25.46
C ILE A 202 9.72 0.54 26.41
N SER A 203 8.87 -0.44 26.11
CA SER A 203 8.74 -1.66 26.90
C SER A 203 10.08 -2.43 27.01
N ILE A 204 10.81 -2.55 25.90
CA ILE A 204 12.14 -3.17 25.86
C ILE A 204 13.13 -2.40 26.74
N ILE A 205 13.16 -1.06 26.63
CA ILE A 205 14.05 -0.21 27.43
C ILE A 205 13.80 -0.43 28.93
N ILE A 206 12.53 -0.44 29.36
CA ILE A 206 12.16 -0.65 30.76
C ILE A 206 12.54 -2.07 31.21
N GLY A 207 12.27 -3.09 30.39
CA GLY A 207 12.60 -4.48 30.70
C GLY A 207 14.10 -4.70 30.88
N VAL A 208 14.91 -4.22 29.94
CA VAL A 208 16.38 -4.32 30.01
C VAL A 208 16.92 -3.54 31.21
N ALA A 209 16.44 -2.31 31.44
CA ALA A 209 16.85 -1.52 32.59
C ALA A 209 16.55 -2.25 33.91
N SER A 210 15.36 -2.84 34.05
CA SER A 210 14.94 -3.56 35.26
C SER A 210 15.85 -4.76 35.56
N VAL A 211 16.17 -5.56 34.54
CA VAL A 211 17.07 -6.72 34.68
C VAL A 211 18.49 -6.28 35.03
N LEU A 212 18.99 -5.23 34.39
CA LEU A 212 20.34 -4.71 34.65
C LEU A 212 20.47 -4.06 36.04
N VAL A 213 19.43 -3.35 36.51
CA VAL A 213 19.37 -2.83 37.89
C VAL A 213 19.41 -3.98 38.88
N LEU A 214 18.63 -5.04 38.67
CA LEU A 214 18.65 -6.23 39.52
C LEU A 214 20.02 -6.91 39.51
N SER A 215 20.66 -7.01 38.34
CA SER A 215 22.01 -7.58 38.19
C SER A 215 23.06 -6.76 38.94
N ALA A 216 23.01 -5.43 38.81
CA ALA A 216 23.88 -4.51 39.54
C ALA A 216 23.68 -4.62 41.06
N TYR A 217 22.43 -4.77 41.51
CA TYR A 217 22.13 -4.97 42.93
C TYR A 217 22.74 -6.26 43.48
N ARG A 218 22.59 -7.38 42.77
CA ARG A 218 23.13 -8.68 43.20
C ARG A 218 24.67 -8.73 43.22
N ARG A 219 25.32 -7.91 42.40
CA ARG A 219 26.80 -7.88 42.28
C ARG A 219 27.44 -6.68 42.97
N ARG A 220 26.74 -6.00 43.89
CA ARG A 220 27.28 -4.80 44.58
C ARG A 220 28.57 -5.07 45.34
N SER A 221 28.67 -6.20 46.05
CA SER A 221 29.86 -6.59 46.79
C SER A 221 31.07 -6.80 45.87
N GLU A 222 30.87 -7.46 44.73
CA GLU A 222 31.90 -7.63 43.68
C GLU A 222 32.40 -6.28 43.16
N VAL A 223 31.47 -5.34 42.91
CA VAL A 223 31.80 -3.98 42.46
C VAL A 223 32.56 -3.19 43.54
N GLY A 224 32.17 -3.34 44.80
CA GLY A 224 32.86 -2.74 45.95
C GLY A 224 34.30 -3.23 46.09
N ILE A 225 34.53 -4.53 45.92
CA ILE A 225 35.88 -5.13 45.92
C ILE A 225 36.71 -4.58 44.75
N MET A 226 36.17 -4.54 43.53
CA MET A 226 36.86 -3.97 42.38
C MET A 226 37.26 -2.50 42.61
N ARG A 227 36.37 -1.71 43.23
CA ARG A 227 36.65 -0.32 43.61
C ARG A 227 37.75 -0.20 44.66
N ALA A 228 37.80 -1.12 45.63
CA ALA A 228 38.85 -1.15 46.65
C ALA A 228 40.23 -1.49 46.07
N PHE A 229 40.29 -2.29 44.99
CA PHE A 229 41.51 -2.54 44.21
C PHE A 229 41.89 -1.40 43.24
N GLY A 230 41.15 -0.28 43.23
CA GLY A 230 41.48 0.91 42.44
C GLY A 230 40.90 0.93 41.02
N VAL A 231 39.95 0.04 40.69
CA VAL A 231 39.30 0.04 39.37
C VAL A 231 38.49 1.34 39.18
N PRO A 232 38.67 2.06 38.06
CA PRO A 232 37.97 3.31 37.82
C PRO A 232 36.48 3.08 37.54
N SER A 233 35.65 4.05 37.95
CA SER A 233 34.18 4.03 37.74
C SER A 233 33.79 3.98 36.26
N SER A 234 34.65 4.50 35.37
CA SER A 234 34.49 4.42 33.91
C SER A 234 34.60 2.99 33.38
N PHE A 235 35.44 2.14 33.97
CA PHE A 235 35.56 0.74 33.58
C PHE A 235 34.29 -0.04 33.97
N ILE A 236 33.79 0.18 35.18
CA ILE A 236 32.52 -0.41 35.64
C ILE A 236 31.37 0.03 34.73
N LEU A 237 31.30 1.32 34.37
CA LEU A 237 30.32 1.83 33.42
C LEU A 237 30.41 1.11 32.06
N TRP A 238 31.63 0.94 31.53
CA TRP A 238 31.87 0.30 30.24
C TRP A 238 31.43 -1.17 30.22
N VAL A 239 31.66 -1.91 31.32
CA VAL A 239 31.20 -3.31 31.46
C VAL A 239 29.67 -3.40 31.38
N PHE A 240 28.94 -2.53 32.09
CA PHE A 240 27.47 -2.52 32.02
C PHE A 240 26.94 -2.07 30.65
N LEU A 241 27.60 -1.12 30.00
CA LEU A 241 27.26 -0.71 28.63
C LEU A 241 27.48 -1.86 27.63
N LEU A 242 28.59 -2.59 27.75
CA LEU A 242 28.89 -3.76 26.91
C LEU A 242 27.87 -4.88 27.15
N GLN A 243 27.47 -5.10 28.40
CA GLN A 243 26.42 -6.07 28.73
C GLN A 243 25.08 -5.67 28.09
N GLY A 244 24.70 -4.38 28.17
CA GLY A 244 23.52 -3.85 27.49
C GLY A 244 23.59 -3.99 25.97
N LEU A 245 24.75 -3.73 25.38
CA LEU A 245 25.00 -3.91 23.95
C LEU A 245 24.83 -5.37 23.51
N LEU A 246 25.42 -6.32 24.23
CA LEU A 246 25.35 -7.76 23.91
C LEU A 246 23.93 -8.31 24.05
N ILE A 247 23.21 -7.91 25.11
CA ILE A 247 21.81 -8.27 25.30
C ILE A 247 20.94 -7.67 24.19
N GLY A 248 21.16 -6.39 23.87
CA GLY A 248 20.42 -5.71 22.80
C GLY A 248 20.65 -6.34 21.44
N LEU A 249 21.90 -6.63 21.08
CA LEU A 249 22.27 -7.23 19.80
C LEU A 249 21.75 -8.67 19.68
N SER A 250 21.95 -9.50 20.71
CA SER A 250 21.45 -10.89 20.68
C SER A 250 19.93 -10.93 20.64
N GLY A 251 19.24 -10.12 21.44
CA GLY A 251 17.79 -10.01 21.42
C GLY A 251 17.25 -9.51 20.08
N ALA A 252 17.90 -8.51 19.49
CA ALA A 252 17.54 -8.00 18.17
C ALA A 252 17.73 -9.04 17.06
N LEU A 253 18.83 -9.80 17.07
CA LEU A 253 19.08 -10.87 16.10
C LEU A 253 18.03 -11.97 16.19
N ILE A 254 17.75 -12.46 17.40
CA ILE A 254 16.74 -13.50 17.65
C ILE A 254 15.33 -12.98 17.29
N GLY A 255 15.03 -11.73 17.63
CA GLY A 255 13.75 -11.09 17.31
C GLY A 255 13.56 -10.91 15.80
N CYS A 256 14.59 -10.47 15.07
CA CYS A 256 14.53 -10.33 13.62
C CYS A 256 14.39 -11.70 12.94
N ALA A 257 15.15 -12.71 13.39
CA ALA A 257 15.07 -14.06 12.84
C ALA A 257 13.69 -14.69 13.07
N SER A 258 13.16 -14.60 14.30
CA SER A 258 11.83 -15.13 14.63
C SER A 258 10.71 -14.35 13.94
N GLY A 259 10.81 -13.02 13.87
CA GLY A 259 9.87 -12.17 13.14
C GLY A 259 9.84 -12.45 11.64
N TYR A 260 11.00 -12.59 11.01
CA TYR A 260 11.09 -12.98 9.60
C TYR A 260 10.48 -14.37 9.36
N GLY A 261 10.82 -15.36 10.22
CA GLY A 261 10.25 -16.70 10.14
C GLY A 261 8.72 -16.69 10.26
N LEU A 262 8.17 -15.87 11.16
CA LEU A 262 6.73 -15.71 11.31
C LEU A 262 6.10 -15.05 10.08
N CYS A 263 6.74 -14.03 9.49
CA CYS A 263 6.26 -13.40 8.26
C CYS A 263 6.19 -14.39 7.09
N VAL A 264 7.23 -15.22 6.91
CA VAL A 264 7.26 -16.26 5.87
C VAL A 264 6.18 -17.31 6.11
N TRP A 265 6.01 -17.74 7.37
CA TRP A 265 4.97 -18.70 7.72
C TRP A 265 3.55 -18.15 7.45
N LEU A 266 3.29 -16.89 7.84
CA LEU A 266 2.01 -16.23 7.57
C LEU A 266 1.76 -15.98 6.08
N GLN A 267 2.81 -15.72 5.29
CA GLN A 267 2.70 -15.57 3.84
C GLN A 267 2.20 -16.86 3.16
N GLY A 268 2.55 -18.03 3.70
CA GLY A 268 2.07 -19.32 3.22
C GLY A 268 0.58 -19.57 3.47
N LEU A 269 -0.08 -18.79 4.33
CA LEU A 269 -1.52 -18.88 4.54
C LEU A 269 -2.24 -18.30 3.31
N THR A 270 -2.85 -19.20 2.55
CA THR A 270 -3.52 -18.87 1.28
C THR A 270 -5.03 -18.93 1.49
N LYS A 271 -5.78 -18.00 0.87
CA LYS A 271 -7.25 -18.08 0.79
C LYS A 271 -7.68 -19.24 -0.11
N PRO A 272 -8.94 -19.68 -0.03
CA PRO A 272 -9.51 -20.67 -0.96
C PRO A 272 -9.32 -20.30 -2.45
N ASP A 273 -9.24 -19.00 -2.75
CA ASP A 273 -9.02 -18.45 -4.10
C ASP A 273 -7.54 -18.47 -4.56
N GLY A 274 -6.62 -19.12 -3.83
CA GLY A 274 -5.22 -19.27 -4.23
C GLY A 274 -4.34 -18.01 -4.02
N THR A 275 -4.93 -16.90 -3.58
CA THR A 275 -4.21 -15.66 -3.23
C THR A 275 -3.81 -15.63 -1.76
N SER A 276 -2.67 -15.02 -1.42
CA SER A 276 -2.23 -14.85 -0.02
C SER A 276 -3.32 -14.19 0.83
N ALA A 277 -3.58 -14.77 2.01
CA ALA A 277 -4.63 -14.29 2.90
C ALA A 277 -4.31 -12.91 3.49
N LEU A 278 -3.03 -12.66 3.74
CA LEU A 278 -2.49 -11.40 4.23
C LEU A 278 -1.38 -10.94 3.26
N PRO A 279 -1.44 -9.71 2.74
CA PRO A 279 -0.37 -9.15 1.92
C PRO A 279 0.80 -8.75 2.83
N ILE A 280 1.59 -9.74 3.24
CA ILE A 280 2.84 -9.54 3.99
C ILE A 280 3.97 -9.59 2.98
N ALA A 281 4.77 -8.54 2.96
CA ALA A 281 5.96 -8.46 2.12
C ALA A 281 7.19 -8.43 3.05
N PRO A 282 7.77 -9.59 3.41
CA PRO A 282 8.95 -9.66 4.28
C PRO A 282 10.13 -8.87 3.71
N GLU A 283 10.17 -8.68 2.39
CA GLU A 283 11.17 -7.92 1.65
C GLU A 283 11.09 -6.39 1.83
N GLN A 284 9.96 -5.84 2.30
CA GLN A 284 9.81 -4.39 2.51
C GLN A 284 10.70 -3.85 3.64
N GLY A 285 11.37 -4.73 4.40
CA GLY A 285 12.51 -4.38 5.23
C GLY A 285 12.15 -3.87 6.63
N GLY A 286 12.98 -2.96 7.15
CA GLY A 286 12.86 -2.44 8.52
C GLY A 286 13.66 -3.22 9.58
N TYR A 287 14.19 -4.41 9.25
CA TYR A 287 14.98 -5.22 10.19
C TYR A 287 16.27 -4.52 10.64
N VAL A 288 16.96 -3.82 9.74
CA VAL A 288 18.17 -3.05 10.10
C VAL A 288 17.82 -1.94 11.08
N ALA A 289 16.74 -1.20 10.81
CA ALA A 289 16.27 -0.15 11.71
C ALA A 289 15.83 -0.75 13.06
N ALA A 290 15.12 -1.88 13.06
CA ALA A 290 14.74 -2.58 14.29
C ALA A 290 15.97 -3.05 15.08
N LEU A 291 16.99 -3.59 14.41
CA LEU A 291 18.22 -4.06 15.02
C LEU A 291 19.00 -2.89 15.65
N VAL A 292 19.16 -1.80 14.91
CA VAL A 292 19.84 -0.59 15.40
C VAL A 292 19.06 0.03 16.56
N LEU A 293 17.75 0.25 16.41
CA LEU A 293 16.93 0.88 17.45
C LEU A 293 16.84 0.04 18.72
N THR A 294 16.70 -1.28 18.61
CA THR A 294 16.65 -2.18 19.77
C THR A 294 17.99 -2.22 20.49
N THR A 295 19.09 -2.30 19.73
CA THR A 295 20.44 -2.32 20.29
C THR A 295 20.77 -1.00 20.99
N LEU A 296 20.47 0.14 20.35
CA LEU A 296 20.62 1.46 20.95
C LEU A 296 19.70 1.64 22.15
N GLY A 297 18.45 1.18 22.08
CA GLY A 297 17.51 1.21 23.20
C GLY A 297 18.02 0.44 24.40
N ALA A 298 18.53 -0.77 24.22
CA ALA A 298 19.14 -1.57 25.29
C ALA A 298 20.41 -0.91 25.87
N MET A 299 21.23 -0.29 25.02
CA MET A 299 22.40 0.46 25.46
C MET A 299 21.99 1.68 26.29
N VAL A 300 21.00 2.45 25.86
CA VAL A 300 20.44 3.59 26.61
C VAL A 300 19.85 3.12 27.95
N ALA A 301 19.11 2.01 27.94
CA ALA A 301 18.55 1.40 29.14
C ALA A 301 19.63 1.04 30.17
N SER A 302 20.82 0.60 29.69
CA SER A 302 21.94 0.23 30.56
C SER A 302 22.65 1.41 31.24
N ILE A 303 22.47 2.65 30.75
CA ILE A 303 23.11 3.85 31.32
C ILE A 303 22.65 4.11 32.76
N LEU A 304 21.36 3.93 33.04
CA LEU A 304 20.78 4.18 34.37
C LEU A 304 21.41 3.28 35.47
N PRO A 305 21.39 1.95 35.34
CA PRO A 305 22.05 1.06 36.29
C PRO A 305 23.57 1.23 36.31
N ALA A 306 24.20 1.45 35.15
CA ALA A 306 25.65 1.65 35.08
C ALA A 306 26.09 2.87 35.89
N ARG A 307 25.34 3.98 35.82
CA ARG A 307 25.57 5.17 36.66
C ARG A 307 25.33 4.89 38.13
N SER A 308 24.23 4.22 38.48
CA SER A 308 23.92 3.86 39.85
C SER A 308 25.01 2.97 40.48
N ALA A 309 25.46 1.94 39.76
CA ALA A 309 26.53 1.03 40.21
C ALA A 309 27.89 1.73 40.35
N SER A 310 28.21 2.66 39.46
CA SER A 310 29.49 3.39 39.47
C SER A 310 29.65 4.37 40.64
N ARG A 311 28.54 4.77 41.28
CA ARG A 311 28.49 5.75 42.38
C ARG A 311 28.35 5.10 43.76
N LEU A 312 28.37 3.77 43.85
CA LEU A 312 28.32 3.06 45.13
C LEU A 312 29.60 3.34 45.94
N ASP A 313 29.41 3.72 47.20
CA ASP A 313 30.51 4.00 48.11
C ASP A 313 31.10 2.66 48.62
N PRO A 314 32.43 2.44 48.55
CA PRO A 314 33.04 1.15 48.88
C PRO A 314 32.78 0.70 50.34
N LEU A 315 32.59 1.66 51.24
CA LEU A 315 32.34 1.41 52.66
C LEU A 315 30.92 0.87 52.92
N GLU A 316 29.91 1.35 52.20
CA GLU A 316 28.53 0.84 52.30
C GLU A 316 28.37 -0.54 51.65
N ALA A 317 29.16 -0.83 50.60
CA ALA A 317 29.07 -2.07 49.85
C ALA A 317 29.66 -3.32 50.56
N ILE A 318 30.49 -3.12 51.60
CA ILE A 318 31.15 -4.21 52.36
C ILE A 318 30.42 -4.49 53.69
N GLN A 319 29.60 -3.56 54.19
CA GLN A 319 28.85 -3.72 55.44
C GLN A 319 27.47 -4.36 55.28
N GLN A 320 27.05 -4.70 54.05
CA GLN A 320 25.79 -5.41 53.71
C GLN A 320 26.09 -6.70 52.96
#